data_AF-A0A3N5VN21-F1
#
_entry.id   AF-A0A3N5VN21-F1
#
_cell.length_a   1.000
_cell.length_b   1.000
_cell.length_c   1.000
_cell.angle_alpha   90.00
_cell.angle_beta   90.00
_cell.angle_gamma   90.00
#
_symmetry.space_group_name_H-M   'P 1'
#
loop_
_entity.id
_entity.type
_entity.pdbx_description
1 polymer ?
#
loop_
_entity_poly.entity_id
_entity_poly.type
_entity_poly.pdbx_seq_one_letter_code
_entity_poly.pdbx_strand_id
1 'polypeptide(L)'
;MKQDFKGSQNKAMERRNRFELFRTWGPRLLAGALAGMLASIPMAGVMDGLNRILPTQKRSWLDRLRPLPPKQITASMLGRRVRQGRKWDAPTWAGHLGYGAATASLYPVLTRPLPLPDILRGMLFATIIWAGSYLGWLPAFNIMPSAVKDTPRRNAVMILSHLVWGALTGLLAGKTMNLMKGER
;
A
#
# COMPACT_ATOMS: atom_id res chain seq x y z
N MET A 1 -3.38 21.00 47.87
CA MET A 1 -2.49 19.85 48.12
C MET A 1 -3.01 18.49 47.59
N LYS A 2 -4.25 18.04 47.87
CA LYS A 2 -4.78 16.77 47.30
C LYS A 2 -5.14 16.82 45.79
N GLN A 3 -5.52 17.99 45.26
CA GLN A 3 -5.85 18.15 43.84
C GLN A 3 -4.60 18.12 42.93
N ASP A 4 -3.49 18.73 43.35
CA ASP A 4 -2.23 18.76 42.59
C ASP A 4 -1.61 17.36 42.45
N PHE A 5 -1.76 16.53 43.49
CA PHE A 5 -1.27 15.15 43.48
C PHE A 5 -2.05 14.27 42.48
N LYS A 6 -3.39 14.36 42.44
CA LYS A 6 -4.22 13.66 41.44
C LYS A 6 -3.92 14.12 40.01
N GLY A 7 -3.71 15.41 39.80
CA GLY A 7 -3.33 15.96 38.49
C GLY A 7 -1.97 15.47 38.00
N SER A 8 -0.99 15.34 38.90
CA SER A 8 0.34 14.79 38.60
C SER A 8 0.29 13.29 38.25
N GLN A 9 -0.46 12.50 39.02
CA GLN A 9 -0.66 11.07 38.77
C GLN A 9 -1.37 10.79 37.44
N ASN A 10 -2.39 11.57 37.08
CA ASN A 10 -3.06 11.46 35.78
C ASN A 10 -2.12 11.76 34.61
N LYS A 11 -1.32 12.84 34.70
CA LYS A 11 -0.35 13.19 33.66
C LYS A 11 0.76 12.14 33.53
N ALA A 12 1.22 11.56 34.64
CA ALA A 12 2.21 10.48 34.64
C ALA A 12 1.65 9.20 34.00
N MET A 13 0.41 8.83 34.34
CA MET A 13 -0.29 7.69 33.77
C MET A 13 -0.53 7.86 32.26
N GLU A 14 -0.96 9.05 31.82
CA GLU A 14 -1.18 9.37 30.41
C GLU A 14 0.13 9.31 29.59
N ARG A 15 1.23 9.84 30.14
CA ARG A 15 2.56 9.72 29.52
C ARG A 15 3.01 8.26 29.41
N ARG A 16 2.76 7.45 30.45
CA ARG A 16 3.09 6.02 30.47
C ARG A 16 2.27 5.24 29.43
N ASN A 17 0.98 5.53 29.33
CA ASN A 17 0.08 4.93 28.34
C ASN A 17 0.49 5.27 26.91
N ARG A 18 0.83 6.54 26.63
CA ARG A 18 1.35 6.95 25.32
C ARG A 18 2.65 6.23 24.99
N PHE A 19 3.58 6.15 25.95
CA PHE A 19 4.86 5.49 25.75
C PHE A 19 4.70 3.99 25.43
N GLU A 20 3.82 3.28 26.14
CA GLU A 20 3.51 1.87 25.86
C GLU A 20 2.82 1.71 24.49
N LEU A 21 1.96 2.64 24.09
CA LEU A 21 1.32 2.62 22.77
C LEU A 21 2.38 2.77 21.67
N PHE A 22 3.29 3.75 21.77
CA PHE A 22 4.39 3.91 20.83
C PHE A 22 5.32 2.70 20.82
N ARG A 23 5.68 2.17 21.98
CA ARG A 23 6.57 1.00 22.12
C ARG A 23 5.98 -0.26 21.50
N THR A 24 4.66 -0.43 21.57
CA THR A 24 3.98 -1.63 21.05
C THR A 24 3.55 -1.51 19.60
N TRP A 25 3.19 -0.32 19.12
CA TRP A 25 2.70 -0.11 17.76
C TRP A 25 3.78 0.37 16.80
N GLY A 26 4.74 1.18 17.23
CA GLY A 26 5.83 1.69 16.38
C GLY A 26 6.53 0.60 15.57
N PRO A 27 7.06 -0.46 16.20
CA PRO A 27 7.69 -1.58 15.49
C PRO A 27 6.76 -2.31 14.52
N ARG A 28 5.47 -2.42 14.84
CA ARG A 28 4.47 -3.09 13.98
C ARG A 28 4.16 -2.26 12.74
N LEU A 29 3.97 -0.95 12.91
CA LEU A 29 3.76 -0.01 11.81
C LEU A 29 4.99 0.01 10.88
N LEU A 30 6.19 0.02 11.47
CA LEU A 30 7.45 -0.06 10.72
C LEU A 30 7.59 -1.39 9.95
N ALA A 31 7.26 -2.52 10.59
CA ALA A 31 7.27 -3.82 9.93
C ALA A 31 6.29 -3.86 8.75
N GLY A 32 5.09 -3.30 8.91
CA GLY A 32 4.12 -3.14 7.81
C GLY A 32 4.67 -2.27 6.68
N ALA A 33 5.27 -1.13 7.02
CA ALA A 33 5.86 -0.22 6.03
C ALA A 33 6.99 -0.87 5.23
N LEU A 34 7.94 -1.54 5.89
CA LEU A 34 9.04 -2.23 5.21
C LEU A 34 8.53 -3.40 4.36
N ALA A 35 7.56 -4.17 4.86
CA ALA A 35 6.92 -5.24 4.11
C ALA A 35 6.27 -4.73 2.82
N GLY A 36 5.47 -3.66 2.90
CA GLY A 36 4.82 -3.06 1.74
C GLY A 36 5.79 -2.43 0.74
N MET A 37 6.87 -1.82 1.24
CA MET A 37 7.95 -1.29 0.41
C MET A 37 8.62 -2.42 -0.40
N LEU A 38 9.04 -3.50 0.26
CA LEU A 38 9.69 -4.63 -0.40
C LEU A 38 8.75 -5.35 -1.37
N ALA A 39 7.49 -5.54 -0.98
CA ALA A 39 6.46 -6.16 -1.82
C ALA A 39 6.14 -5.36 -3.10
N SER A 40 6.46 -4.06 -3.13
CA SER A 40 6.21 -3.21 -4.31
C SER A 40 7.12 -3.56 -5.49
N ILE A 41 8.28 -4.15 -5.25
CA ILE A 41 9.22 -4.58 -6.30
C ILE A 41 8.64 -5.74 -7.15
N PRO A 42 8.22 -6.88 -6.57
CA PRO A 42 7.59 -7.95 -7.35
C PRO A 42 6.24 -7.51 -7.94
N MET A 43 5.49 -6.65 -7.26
CA MET A 43 4.28 -6.04 -7.83
C MET A 43 4.59 -5.32 -9.15
N ALA A 44 5.61 -4.47 -9.19
CA ALA A 44 6.05 -3.76 -10.39
C ALA A 44 6.41 -4.73 -11.53
N GLY A 45 7.09 -5.84 -11.20
CA GLY A 45 7.40 -6.92 -12.14
C GLY A 45 6.14 -7.58 -12.72
N VAL A 46 5.16 -7.91 -11.86
CA VAL A 46 3.87 -8.48 -12.27
C VAL A 46 3.08 -7.51 -13.13
N MET A 47 3.07 -6.21 -12.79
CA MET A 47 2.39 -5.19 -13.60
C MET A 47 2.96 -5.15 -15.01
N ASP A 48 4.29 -5.15 -15.14
CA ASP A 48 4.96 -5.10 -16.44
C ASP A 48 4.77 -6.41 -17.22
N GLY A 49 4.86 -7.56 -16.55
CA GLY A 49 4.65 -8.88 -17.16
C GLY A 49 3.21 -9.07 -17.67
N LEU A 50 2.20 -8.84 -16.81
CA LEU A 50 0.80 -8.94 -17.20
C LEU A 50 0.42 -7.94 -18.30
N ASN A 51 0.99 -6.73 -18.26
CA ASN A 51 0.76 -5.76 -19.33
C ASN A 51 1.42 -6.16 -20.66
N ARG A 52 2.35 -7.12 -20.69
CA ARG A 52 2.90 -7.67 -21.94
C ARG A 52 2.09 -8.88 -22.43
N ILE A 53 1.70 -9.76 -21.50
CA ILE A 53 1.13 -11.08 -21.80
C ILE A 53 -0.38 -11.02 -22.07
N LEU A 54 -1.15 -10.21 -21.30
CA LEU A 54 -2.60 -10.24 -21.43
C LEU A 54 -3.07 -9.76 -22.81
N PRO A 55 -3.93 -10.55 -23.50
CA PRO A 55 -4.36 -10.28 -24.86
C PRO A 55 -5.07 -8.93 -24.96
N THR A 56 -4.81 -8.23 -26.06
CA THR A 56 -5.41 -6.93 -26.36
C THR A 56 -6.45 -7.09 -27.46
N GLN A 57 -7.69 -6.72 -27.17
CA GLN A 57 -8.68 -6.50 -28.23
C GLN A 57 -8.30 -5.27 -29.08
N LYS A 58 -8.81 -5.15 -30.32
CA LYS A 58 -8.45 -4.04 -31.24
C LYS A 58 -8.62 -2.64 -30.62
N ARG A 59 -9.70 -2.39 -29.86
CA ARG A 59 -9.90 -1.12 -29.10
C ARG A 59 -8.92 -0.93 -27.93
N SER A 60 -8.36 -2.00 -27.38
CA SER A 60 -7.48 -2.02 -26.21
C SER A 60 -5.98 -2.03 -26.58
N TRP A 61 -5.62 -2.04 -27.88
CA TRP A 61 -4.22 -1.92 -28.27
C TRP A 61 -3.60 -0.59 -27.79
N LEU A 62 -4.40 0.50 -27.80
CA LEU A 62 -4.01 1.79 -27.22
C LEU A 62 -3.77 1.70 -25.70
N ASP A 63 -4.42 0.80 -24.97
CA ASP A 63 -4.16 0.62 -23.53
C ASP A 63 -2.77 0.07 -23.24
N ARG A 64 -2.22 -0.75 -24.15
CA ARG A 64 -0.85 -1.28 -24.00
C ARG A 64 0.19 -0.17 -24.09
N LEU A 65 -0.11 0.90 -24.83
CA LEU A 65 0.72 2.09 -24.96
C LEU A 65 0.57 3.06 -23.78
N ARG A 66 -0.51 2.93 -22.99
CA ARG A 66 -0.69 3.77 -21.80
C ARG A 66 0.41 3.45 -20.77
N PRO A 67 1.06 4.47 -20.19
CA PRO A 67 2.04 4.28 -19.13
C PRO A 67 1.46 3.48 -17.96
N LEU A 68 2.28 2.73 -17.22
CA LEU A 68 1.83 2.08 -16.00
C LEU A 68 1.37 3.15 -14.98
N PRO A 69 0.32 2.89 -14.19
CA PRO A 69 -0.24 3.90 -13.30
C PRO A 69 0.75 4.55 -12.33
N PRO A 70 1.76 3.87 -11.74
CA PRO A 70 2.73 4.54 -10.88
C PRO A 70 3.39 5.75 -11.55
N LYS A 71 3.72 5.62 -12.85
CA LYS A 71 4.29 6.72 -13.64
C LYS A 71 3.28 7.81 -13.94
N GLN A 72 2.02 7.46 -14.20
CA GLN A 72 0.94 8.43 -14.43
C GLN A 72 0.66 9.25 -13.17
N ILE A 73 0.52 8.57 -12.03
CA ILE A 73 0.28 9.16 -10.72
C ILE A 73 1.45 10.09 -10.36
N THR A 74 2.69 9.61 -10.47
CA THR A 74 3.88 10.41 -10.17
C THR A 74 3.97 11.66 -11.05
N ALA A 75 3.72 11.53 -12.37
CA ALA A 75 3.74 12.67 -13.27
C ALA A 75 2.65 13.70 -12.91
N SER A 76 1.43 13.24 -12.64
CA SER A 76 0.31 14.08 -12.22
C SER A 76 0.60 14.81 -10.90
N MET A 77 1.09 14.10 -9.88
CA MET A 77 1.45 14.69 -8.58
C MET A 77 2.58 15.73 -8.68
N LEU A 78 3.50 15.55 -9.63
CA LEU A 78 4.58 16.51 -9.89
C LEU A 78 4.17 17.65 -10.83
N GLY A 79 2.92 17.70 -11.31
CA GLY A 79 2.48 18.67 -12.30
C GLY A 79 3.19 18.54 -13.65
N ARG A 80 3.68 17.34 -13.97
CA ARG A 80 4.49 17.05 -15.17
C ARG A 80 3.70 16.23 -16.18
N ARG A 81 4.02 16.43 -17.47
CA ARG A 81 3.56 15.52 -18.52
C ARG A 81 4.26 14.16 -18.36
N VAL A 82 3.54 13.08 -18.67
CA VAL A 82 4.15 11.75 -18.67
C VAL A 82 5.21 11.69 -19.78
N ARG A 83 6.49 11.64 -19.38
CA ARG A 83 7.61 11.56 -20.32
C ARG A 83 7.62 10.19 -21.00
N GLN A 84 7.75 10.18 -22.33
CA GLN A 84 8.06 8.94 -23.04
C GLN A 84 9.50 8.50 -22.72
N GLY A 85 9.73 7.18 -22.64
CA GLY A 85 11.01 6.61 -22.18
C GLY A 85 10.83 5.56 -21.08
N ARG A 86 11.80 5.46 -20.15
CA ARG A 86 11.80 4.43 -19.07
C ARG A 86 10.48 4.36 -18.31
N LYS A 87 9.89 3.17 -18.21
CA LYS A 87 8.63 2.93 -17.47
C LYS A 87 8.76 3.21 -15.98
N TRP A 88 9.96 2.99 -15.44
CA TRP A 88 10.32 3.20 -14.04
C TRP A 88 11.54 4.11 -13.96
N ASP A 89 11.31 5.40 -13.73
CA ASP A 89 12.35 6.36 -13.39
C ASP A 89 12.44 6.54 -11.86
N ALA A 90 13.46 7.25 -11.38
CA ALA A 90 13.69 7.43 -9.94
C ALA A 90 12.47 8.03 -9.21
N PRO A 91 11.78 9.06 -9.73
CA PRO A 91 10.54 9.56 -9.12
C PRO A 91 9.42 8.50 -9.08
N THR A 92 9.24 7.73 -10.15
CA THR A 92 8.22 6.67 -10.19
C THR A 92 8.52 5.59 -9.16
N TRP A 93 9.79 5.18 -9.03
CA TRP A 93 10.19 4.22 -7.99
C TRP A 93 10.01 4.79 -6.60
N ALA A 94 10.48 6.01 -6.34
CA ALA A 94 10.33 6.65 -5.04
C ALA A 94 8.85 6.79 -4.63
N GLY A 95 8.00 7.24 -5.54
CA GLY A 95 6.55 7.32 -5.32
C GLY A 95 5.91 5.96 -5.08
N HIS A 96 6.27 4.95 -5.88
CA HIS A 96 5.69 3.61 -5.76
C HIS A 96 6.08 2.92 -4.45
N LEU A 97 7.38 2.92 -4.12
CA LEU A 97 7.91 2.35 -2.89
C LEU A 97 7.40 3.11 -1.66
N GLY A 98 7.41 4.44 -1.71
CA GLY A 98 6.92 5.30 -0.63
C GLY A 98 5.43 5.12 -0.38
N TYR A 99 4.61 5.03 -1.44
CA TYR A 99 3.18 4.75 -1.30
C TYR A 99 2.92 3.35 -0.75
N GLY A 100 3.67 2.35 -1.21
CA GLY A 100 3.61 0.99 -0.67
C GLY A 100 3.97 0.93 0.82
N ALA A 101 4.99 1.68 1.24
CA ALA A 101 5.38 1.79 2.65
C ALA A 101 4.31 2.51 3.49
N ALA A 102 3.84 3.66 3.02
CA ALA A 102 2.86 4.47 3.72
C ALA A 102 1.55 3.72 3.93
N THR A 103 1.01 3.08 2.88
CA THR A 103 -0.24 2.34 2.98
C THR A 103 -0.09 1.08 3.82
N ALA A 104 0.97 0.29 3.62
CA ALA A 104 1.19 -0.93 4.40
C ALA A 104 1.53 -0.71 5.87
N SER A 105 1.92 0.50 6.29
CA SER A 105 2.03 0.84 7.71
C SER A 105 0.69 0.64 8.45
N LEU A 106 -0.45 0.73 7.75
CA LEU A 106 -1.79 0.51 8.30
C LEU A 106 -2.17 -0.98 8.37
N TYR A 107 -1.41 -1.87 7.73
CA TYR A 107 -1.66 -3.32 7.72
C TYR A 107 -1.89 -3.92 9.13
N PRO A 108 -1.00 -3.73 10.13
CA PRO A 108 -1.19 -4.29 11.47
C PRO A 108 -2.41 -3.73 12.21
N VAL A 109 -2.92 -2.55 11.83
CA VAL A 109 -4.11 -1.95 12.44
C VAL A 109 -5.36 -2.56 11.83
N LEU A 110 -5.44 -2.57 10.49
CA LEU A 110 -6.64 -2.95 9.76
C LEU A 110 -6.88 -4.46 9.71
N THR A 111 -5.84 -5.26 9.95
CA THR A 111 -5.91 -6.70 9.71
C THR A 111 -5.76 -7.58 10.95
N ARG A 112 -5.33 -7.00 12.08
CA ARG A 112 -5.26 -7.68 13.38
C ARG A 112 -6.54 -8.42 13.81
N PRO A 113 -7.76 -7.90 13.59
CA PRO A 113 -8.98 -8.61 14.04
C PRO A 113 -9.38 -9.78 13.14
N LEU A 114 -8.71 -9.99 11.99
CA LEU A 114 -9.14 -10.98 11.00
C LEU A 114 -8.52 -12.36 11.28
N PRO A 115 -9.32 -13.41 11.54
CA PRO A 115 -8.84 -14.78 11.74
C PRO A 115 -8.56 -15.47 10.40
N LEU A 116 -7.70 -14.87 9.58
CA LEU A 116 -7.31 -15.36 8.26
C LEU A 116 -5.81 -15.69 8.19
N PRO A 117 -5.39 -16.62 7.32
CA PRO A 117 -4.00 -16.80 6.95
C PRO A 117 -3.36 -15.49 6.45
N ASP A 118 -2.06 -15.31 6.71
CA ASP A 118 -1.32 -14.09 6.37
C ASP A 118 -1.49 -13.66 4.91
N ILE A 119 -1.45 -14.61 3.97
CA ILE A 119 -1.63 -14.37 2.54
C ILE A 119 -3.01 -13.78 2.24
N LEU A 120 -4.08 -14.43 2.70
CA LEU A 120 -5.45 -14.03 2.41
C LEU A 120 -5.78 -12.67 3.05
N ARG A 121 -5.30 -12.46 4.28
CA ARG A 121 -5.41 -11.19 4.99
C ARG A 121 -4.72 -10.06 4.24
N GLY A 122 -3.52 -10.32 3.73
CA GLY A 122 -2.76 -9.42 2.86
C GLY A 122 -3.49 -9.09 1.56
N MET A 123 -4.01 -10.10 0.86
CA MET A 123 -4.78 -9.92 -0.38
C MET A 123 -6.05 -9.08 -0.17
N LEU A 124 -6.80 -9.34 0.90
CA LEU A 124 -7.98 -8.55 1.26
C LEU A 124 -7.61 -7.08 1.55
N PHE A 125 -6.58 -6.87 2.36
CA PHE A 125 -6.05 -5.54 2.64
C PHE A 125 -5.66 -4.80 1.36
N ALA A 126 -4.93 -5.46 0.47
CA ALA A 126 -4.52 -4.85 -0.79
C ALA A 126 -5.68 -4.54 -1.74
N THR A 127 -6.73 -5.36 -1.71
CA THR A 127 -7.96 -5.10 -2.47
C THR A 127 -8.65 -3.83 -1.97
N ILE A 128 -8.70 -3.62 -0.65
CA ILE A 128 -9.23 -2.40 -0.04
C ILE A 128 -8.39 -1.18 -0.41
N ILE A 129 -7.05 -1.28 -0.33
CA ILE A 129 -6.15 -0.18 -0.74
C ILE A 129 -6.32 0.14 -2.22
N TRP A 130 -6.36 -0.87 -3.09
CA TRP A 130 -6.60 -0.69 -4.52
C TRP A 130 -7.95 0.01 -4.77
N ALA A 131 -9.03 -0.51 -4.20
CA ALA A 131 -10.37 0.05 -4.39
C ALA A 131 -10.45 1.49 -3.86
N GLY A 132 -9.98 1.75 -2.63
CA GLY A 132 -9.95 3.09 -2.04
C GLY A 132 -9.10 4.07 -2.86
N SER A 133 -8.06 3.59 -3.54
CA SER A 133 -7.22 4.43 -4.40
C SER A 133 -7.88 4.72 -5.74
N TYR A 134 -8.24 3.67 -6.49
CA TYR A 134 -8.66 3.75 -7.88
C TYR A 134 -10.15 4.08 -8.06
N LEU A 135 -10.96 3.92 -7.01
CA LEU A 135 -12.36 4.34 -6.98
C LEU A 135 -12.58 5.57 -6.10
N GLY A 136 -11.67 5.85 -5.16
CA GLY A 136 -11.81 6.94 -4.19
C GLY A 136 -10.95 8.14 -4.52
N TRP A 137 -9.74 8.20 -3.94
CA TRP A 137 -8.99 9.45 -3.90
C TRP A 137 -8.36 9.83 -5.25
N LEU A 138 -7.87 8.88 -6.07
CA LEU A 138 -7.26 9.22 -7.36
C LEU A 138 -8.27 9.94 -8.29
N PRO A 139 -9.52 9.47 -8.44
CA PRO A 139 -10.55 10.21 -9.16
C PRO A 139 -10.96 11.52 -8.48
N ALA A 140 -11.08 11.54 -7.16
CA ALA A 140 -11.51 12.73 -6.42
C ALA A 140 -10.54 13.92 -6.61
N PHE A 141 -9.24 13.65 -6.73
CA PHE A 141 -8.21 14.65 -7.01
C PHE A 141 -7.89 14.80 -8.51
N ASN A 142 -8.70 14.21 -9.39
CA ASN A 142 -8.53 14.26 -10.85
C ASN A 142 -7.14 13.81 -11.33
N ILE A 143 -6.50 12.89 -10.60
CA ILE A 143 -5.20 12.31 -10.94
C ILE A 143 -5.38 11.29 -12.05
N MET A 144 -6.42 10.45 -11.94
CA MET A 144 -6.78 9.45 -12.93
C MET A 144 -8.30 9.23 -12.94
N PRO A 145 -8.89 8.84 -14.08
CA PRO A 145 -10.27 8.38 -14.12
C PRO A 145 -10.50 7.17 -13.19
N SER A 146 -11.72 7.05 -12.65
CA SER A 146 -12.13 5.89 -11.86
C SER A 146 -11.93 4.57 -12.62
N ALA A 147 -11.51 3.53 -11.91
CA ALA A 147 -11.31 2.19 -12.47
C ALA A 147 -12.57 1.60 -13.14
N VAL A 148 -13.78 2.04 -12.77
CA VAL A 148 -15.02 1.62 -13.44
C VAL A 148 -15.06 2.06 -14.92
N LYS A 149 -14.37 3.16 -15.24
CA LYS A 149 -14.27 3.70 -16.61
C LYS A 149 -13.06 3.15 -17.37
N ASP A 150 -12.28 2.26 -16.75
CA ASP A 150 -11.08 1.70 -17.36
C ASP A 150 -11.36 0.34 -17.98
N THR A 151 -10.45 -0.13 -18.84
CA THR A 151 -10.68 -1.40 -19.54
C THR A 151 -10.54 -2.60 -18.61
N PRO A 152 -11.30 -3.69 -18.82
CA PRO A 152 -11.22 -4.89 -17.99
C PRO A 152 -9.79 -5.44 -17.89
N ARG A 153 -9.03 -5.34 -18.98
CA ARG A 153 -7.62 -5.70 -19.02
C ARG A 153 -6.78 -4.88 -18.05
N ARG A 154 -6.95 -3.55 -18.05
CA ARG A 154 -6.18 -2.67 -17.16
C ARG A 154 -6.55 -2.92 -15.70
N ASN A 155 -7.83 -3.11 -15.40
CA ASN A 155 -8.28 -3.51 -14.07
C ASN A 155 -7.70 -4.87 -13.65
N ALA A 156 -7.64 -5.86 -14.54
CA ALA A 156 -7.03 -7.15 -14.25
C ALA A 156 -5.54 -7.03 -13.92
N VAL A 157 -4.76 -6.28 -14.71
CA VAL A 157 -3.35 -5.98 -14.38
C VAL A 157 -3.26 -5.35 -12.98
N MET A 158 -4.09 -4.34 -12.71
CA MET A 158 -4.05 -3.64 -11.43
C MET A 158 -4.38 -4.53 -10.25
N ILE A 159 -5.51 -5.26 -10.31
CA ILE A 159 -5.99 -6.10 -9.23
C ILE A 159 -4.99 -7.23 -8.97
N LEU A 160 -4.57 -7.97 -10.00
CA LEU A 160 -3.64 -9.09 -9.83
C LEU A 160 -2.30 -8.65 -9.23
N SER A 161 -1.78 -7.50 -9.66
CA SER A 161 -0.56 -6.94 -9.07
C SER A 161 -0.75 -6.53 -7.61
N HIS A 162 -1.89 -5.94 -7.25
CA HIS A 162 -2.19 -5.62 -5.84
C HIS A 162 -2.37 -6.88 -4.99
N LEU A 163 -2.94 -7.95 -5.53
CA LEU A 163 -3.06 -9.22 -4.81
C LEU A 163 -1.68 -9.80 -4.47
N VAL A 164 -0.72 -9.75 -5.40
CA VAL A 164 0.67 -10.17 -5.14
C VAL A 164 1.33 -9.29 -4.08
N TRP A 165 1.17 -7.96 -4.20
CA TRP A 165 1.66 -7.01 -3.19
C TRP A 165 1.08 -7.30 -1.80
N GLY A 166 -0.22 -7.54 -1.73
CA GLY A 166 -0.94 -7.87 -0.50
C GLY A 166 -0.45 -9.18 0.12
N ALA A 167 -0.40 -10.25 -0.67
CA ALA A 167 0.08 -11.56 -0.22
C ALA A 167 1.48 -11.48 0.40
N LEU A 168 2.41 -10.79 -0.26
CA LEU A 168 3.77 -10.60 0.23
C LEU A 168 3.84 -9.69 1.44
N THR A 169 3.07 -8.60 1.47
CA THR A 169 2.95 -7.73 2.64
C THR A 169 2.47 -8.52 3.85
N GLY A 170 1.45 -9.37 3.66
CA GLY A 170 0.90 -10.20 4.72
C GLY A 170 1.89 -11.21 5.26
N LEU A 171 2.61 -11.92 4.37
CA LEU A 171 3.65 -12.89 4.75
C LEU A 171 4.80 -12.22 5.51
N LEU A 172 5.35 -11.14 4.97
CA LEU A 172 6.51 -10.46 5.56
C LEU A 172 6.14 -9.83 6.90
N ALA A 173 5.04 -9.06 6.94
CA ALA A 173 4.61 -8.40 8.16
C ALA A 173 4.14 -9.41 9.23
N GLY A 174 3.43 -10.46 8.82
CA GLY A 174 3.00 -11.56 9.70
C GLY A 174 4.19 -12.28 10.34
N LYS A 175 5.19 -12.66 9.53
CA LYS A 175 6.44 -13.27 10.02
C LYS A 175 7.15 -12.37 11.03
N THR A 176 7.37 -11.10 10.71
CA THR A 176 8.02 -10.15 11.62
C THR A 176 7.21 -9.94 12.91
N MET A 177 5.88 -9.89 12.82
CA MET A 177 5.02 -9.75 13.99
C MET A 177 5.01 -10.97 14.90
N ASN A 178 5.13 -12.17 14.33
CA ASN A 178 5.24 -13.41 15.11
C ASN A 178 6.59 -13.49 15.83
N LEU A 179 7.69 -13.06 15.20
CA LEU A 179 8.99 -12.94 15.86
C LEU A 179 8.92 -12.00 17.07
N MET A 180 8.30 -10.82 16.92
CA MET A 180 8.09 -9.86 18.02
C MET A 180 7.16 -10.35 19.14
N LYS A 181 6.39 -11.42 18.91
CA LYS A 181 5.56 -12.07 19.93
C LYS A 181 6.32 -13.18 20.65
N GLY A 182 7.21 -13.90 19.95
CA GLY A 182 8.03 -14.99 20.50
C GLY A 182 9.21 -14.52 21.36
N GLU A 183 9.59 -13.24 21.28
CA GLU A 183 10.59 -12.60 22.15
C GLU A 183 9.99 -12.12 23.51
N ARG A 184 8.79 -12.56 23.87
CA ARG A 184 8.13 -12.21 25.15
C ARG A 184 7.78 -13.43 25.98
#